data_AF-A0ABD6BG75-F1
#
_entry.id   AF-A0ABD6BG75-F1
#
_cell.length_a   1.000
_cell.length_b   1.000
_cell.length_c   1.000
_cell.angle_alpha   90.00
_cell.angle_beta   90.00
_cell.angle_gamma   90.00
#
_symmetry.space_group_name_H-M   'P 1'
#
loop_
_entity.id
_entity.type
_entity.pdbx_description
1 polymer ?
#
loop_
_entity_poly.entity_id
_entity_poly.type
_entity_poly.pdbx_seq_one_letter_code
_entity_poly.pdbx_strand_id
1 'polypeptide(L)'
;MSSLPSTELTTALDVLAEPRRRYLLAALLEHEQSAATDAPSERLSIEALTRAVARVEQDTADVTGELVDQVHVTLVHAHVPRLADAGLVTTDADGDATTVAPTEHPILEAEWVRSVLADPTGDAFPADERTLNRTLEALRNPRRRTVCKALARRRGAVSVADLAATVAAQSADDGTRVIDATESASVAVEASLVHQHLPALSAAGLVEYDAEAREAALATDAPQWQADWLTDGPLAAVAVLVRRRSDRDGAADGTRVSDRPTADATPADEQTASETPLETATASTAGSSATNDDRLLWTLARPPAGRSSSRSVPTASTNSSVTEREER
;
A
#
# COMPACT_ATOMS: atom_id res chain seq x y z
N MET A 1 1.73 11.75 19.82
CA MET A 1 1.37 11.02 18.59
C MET A 1 1.71 9.57 18.80
N SER A 2 0.70 8.74 19.07
CA SER A 2 0.91 7.33 19.36
C SER A 2 1.23 6.62 18.05
N SER A 3 2.49 6.23 17.86
CA SER A 3 2.87 5.37 16.74
C SER A 3 2.16 4.04 16.91
N LEU A 4 1.46 3.58 15.87
CA LEU A 4 0.87 2.25 15.85
C LEU A 4 1.97 1.19 16.05
N PRO A 5 1.71 0.11 16.81
CA PRO A 5 2.61 -1.04 16.84
C PRO A 5 2.74 -1.67 15.44
N SER A 6 3.85 -2.37 15.19
CA SER A 6 4.18 -2.90 13.84
C SER A 6 3.12 -3.86 13.28
N THR A 7 2.41 -4.58 14.14
CA THR A 7 1.30 -5.47 13.77
C THR A 7 0.10 -4.67 13.26
N GLU A 8 -0.36 -3.67 14.02
CA GLU A 8 -1.45 -2.78 13.61
C GLU A 8 -1.10 -1.98 12.37
N LEU A 9 0.16 -1.55 12.22
CA LEU A 9 0.64 -0.90 11.00
C LEU A 9 0.53 -1.83 9.78
N THR A 10 0.85 -3.11 9.95
CA THR A 10 0.74 -4.10 8.87
C THR A 10 -0.73 -4.37 8.52
N THR A 11 -1.61 -4.46 9.51
CA THR A 11 -3.06 -4.56 9.30
C THR A 11 -3.64 -3.33 8.61
N ALA A 12 -3.25 -2.13 9.03
CA ALA A 12 -3.67 -0.88 8.42
C ALA A 12 -3.26 -0.82 6.94
N LEU A 13 -2.00 -1.13 6.64
CA LEU A 13 -1.51 -1.17 5.25
C LEU A 13 -2.17 -2.28 4.43
N ASP A 14 -2.47 -3.43 5.03
CA ASP A 14 -3.24 -4.48 4.36
C ASP A 14 -4.58 -3.95 3.91
N VAL A 15 -5.33 -3.38 4.85
CA VAL A 15 -6.67 -2.86 4.62
C VAL A 15 -6.66 -1.76 3.56
N LEU A 16 -5.77 -0.79 3.71
CA LEU A 16 -5.68 0.40 2.84
C LEU A 16 -5.09 0.10 1.46
N ALA A 17 -4.33 -0.98 1.26
CA ALA A 17 -3.79 -1.31 -0.05
C ALA A 17 -4.86 -1.69 -1.09
N GLU A 18 -6.05 -2.09 -0.63
CA GLU A 18 -7.17 -2.40 -1.50
C GLU A 18 -8.06 -1.17 -1.69
N PRO A 19 -8.21 -0.64 -2.92
CA PRO A 19 -8.94 0.59 -3.20
C PRO A 19 -10.38 0.54 -2.68
N ARG A 20 -11.09 -0.56 -2.95
CA ARG A 20 -12.49 -0.73 -2.53
C ARG A 20 -12.69 -0.74 -1.02
N ARG A 21 -11.70 -1.21 -0.24
CA ARG A 21 -11.74 -1.11 1.23
C ARG A 21 -11.55 0.33 1.68
N ARG A 22 -10.67 1.11 1.04
CA ARG A 22 -10.52 2.54 1.34
C ARG A 22 -11.78 3.32 1.02
N TYR A 23 -12.36 3.13 -0.17
CA TYR A 23 -13.59 3.84 -0.56
C TYR A 23 -14.74 3.55 0.40
N LEU A 24 -14.87 2.28 0.83
CA LEU A 24 -15.88 1.89 1.81
C LEU A 24 -15.62 2.59 3.15
N LEU A 25 -14.39 2.58 3.67
CA LEU A 25 -14.05 3.21 4.94
C LEU A 25 -14.22 4.74 4.87
N ALA A 26 -13.83 5.36 3.77
CA ALA A 26 -14.02 6.79 3.51
C ALA A 26 -15.52 7.14 3.55
N ALA A 27 -16.36 6.40 2.81
CA ALA A 27 -17.80 6.61 2.80
C ALA A 27 -18.45 6.42 4.19
N LEU A 28 -17.99 5.46 4.99
CA LEU A 28 -18.45 5.27 6.37
C LEU A 28 -18.08 6.46 7.26
N LEU A 29 -16.82 6.93 7.20
CA LEU A 29 -16.33 8.03 8.01
C LEU A 29 -16.96 9.38 7.62
N GLU A 30 -17.15 9.62 6.32
CA GLU A 30 -17.84 10.82 5.82
C GLU A 30 -19.30 10.87 6.31
N HIS A 31 -19.98 9.72 6.34
CA HIS A 31 -21.34 9.62 6.83
C HIS A 31 -21.42 9.84 8.35
N GLU A 32 -20.50 9.25 9.11
CA GLU A 32 -20.40 9.46 10.56
C GLU A 32 -20.11 10.92 10.93
N GLN A 33 -19.27 11.61 10.15
CA GLN A 33 -18.99 13.05 10.34
C GLN A 33 -20.18 13.94 9.96
N SER A 34 -20.98 13.50 8.99
CA SER A 34 -22.17 14.24 8.52
C SER A 34 -23.39 14.02 9.44
N ALA A 35 -23.46 12.87 10.10
CA ALA A 35 -24.45 12.62 11.14
C ALA A 35 -24.20 13.59 12.31
N ALA A 36 -25.21 14.39 12.65
CA ALA A 36 -25.09 15.38 13.72
C ALA A 36 -24.65 14.71 15.02
N THR A 37 -23.74 15.37 15.75
CA THR A 37 -22.92 14.89 16.89
C THR A 37 -23.67 14.19 18.06
N ASP A 38 -25.00 14.11 18.02
CA ASP A 38 -25.86 13.49 19.04
C ASP A 38 -26.60 12.21 18.56
N ALA A 39 -26.40 11.76 17.31
CA ALA A 39 -26.99 10.51 16.81
C ALA A 39 -26.01 9.33 17.03
N PRO A 40 -26.48 8.16 17.51
CA PRO A 40 -25.63 6.97 17.59
C PRO A 40 -25.14 6.59 16.19
N SER A 41 -23.86 6.21 16.06
CA SER A 41 -23.16 5.86 14.80
C SER A 41 -24.13 5.28 13.76
N GLU A 42 -24.55 6.14 12.83
CA GLU A 42 -25.63 5.82 11.90
C GLU A 42 -25.10 4.75 10.93
N ARG A 43 -25.72 3.58 10.97
CA ARG A 43 -25.26 2.43 10.20
C ARG A 43 -25.66 2.61 8.75
N LEU A 44 -24.73 2.41 7.83
CA LEU A 44 -25.02 2.47 6.40
C LEU A 44 -25.44 1.10 5.88
N SER A 45 -26.46 1.07 5.03
CA SER A 45 -26.84 -0.16 4.34
C SER A 45 -25.77 -0.57 3.33
N ILE A 46 -25.62 -1.88 3.12
CA ILE A 46 -24.68 -2.42 2.13
C ILE A 46 -24.96 -1.89 0.71
N GLU A 47 -26.22 -1.62 0.37
CA GLU A 47 -26.61 -1.03 -0.91
C GLU A 47 -26.14 0.42 -1.05
N ALA A 48 -26.25 1.22 0.03
CA ALA A 48 -25.74 2.58 0.04
C ALA A 48 -24.22 2.61 -0.14
N LEU A 49 -23.51 1.72 0.56
CA LEU A 49 -22.06 1.55 0.42
C LEU A 49 -21.66 1.10 -0.99
N THR A 50 -22.39 0.14 -1.57
CA THR A 50 -22.15 -0.33 -2.94
C THR A 50 -22.20 0.84 -3.92
N ARG A 51 -23.24 1.68 -3.81
CA ARG A 51 -23.40 2.85 -4.70
C ARG A 51 -22.31 3.90 -4.48
N ALA A 52 -21.93 4.16 -3.23
CA ALA A 52 -20.86 5.10 -2.90
C ALA A 52 -19.52 4.63 -3.47
N VAL A 53 -19.14 3.36 -3.22
CA VAL A 53 -17.91 2.75 -3.73
C VAL A 53 -17.89 2.73 -5.25
N ALA A 54 -18.99 2.35 -5.90
CA ALA A 54 -19.06 2.30 -7.36
C ALA A 54 -18.97 3.69 -8.01
N ARG A 55 -19.49 4.73 -7.36
CA ARG A 55 -19.36 6.13 -7.83
C ARG A 55 -17.90 6.60 -7.78
N VAL A 56 -17.18 6.29 -6.71
CA VAL A 56 -15.75 6.63 -6.58
C VAL A 56 -14.93 5.84 -7.60
N GLU A 57 -15.18 4.53 -7.75
CA GLU A 57 -14.43 3.67 -8.69
C GLU A 57 -14.62 4.07 -10.16
N GLN A 58 -15.82 4.51 -10.55
CA GLN A 58 -16.10 4.87 -11.94
C GLN A 58 -15.73 6.32 -12.27
N ASP A 59 -15.34 7.14 -11.27
CA ASP A 59 -15.08 8.59 -11.39
C ASP A 59 -16.17 9.34 -12.19
N THR A 60 -17.42 8.85 -12.11
CA THR A 60 -18.55 9.34 -12.89
C THR A 60 -19.86 9.21 -12.12
N ALA A 61 -20.80 10.12 -12.40
CA ALA A 61 -22.11 10.11 -11.76
C ALA A 61 -23.03 8.98 -12.28
N ASP A 62 -22.85 8.56 -13.54
CA ASP A 62 -23.64 7.49 -14.17
C ASP A 62 -22.97 6.13 -13.98
N VAL A 63 -23.19 5.54 -12.81
CA VAL A 63 -22.69 4.21 -12.48
C VAL A 63 -23.48 3.14 -13.25
N THR A 64 -22.76 2.24 -13.92
CA THR A 64 -23.39 1.10 -14.62
C THR A 64 -23.94 0.06 -13.64
N GLY A 65 -25.09 -0.55 -13.97
CA GLY A 65 -25.68 -1.61 -13.13
C GLY A 65 -24.74 -2.81 -12.94
N GLU A 66 -23.99 -3.20 -13.97
CA GLU A 66 -23.01 -4.27 -13.89
C GLU A 66 -21.88 -3.96 -12.90
N LEU A 67 -21.40 -2.71 -12.84
CA LEU A 67 -20.41 -2.29 -11.85
C LEU A 67 -21.00 -2.35 -10.43
N VAL A 68 -22.24 -1.86 -10.24
CA VAL A 68 -22.93 -1.94 -8.95
C VAL A 68 -23.03 -3.39 -8.47
N ASP A 69 -23.44 -4.32 -9.34
CA ASP A 69 -23.55 -5.74 -9.01
C ASP A 69 -22.18 -6.35 -8.65
N GLN A 70 -21.14 -6.05 -9.44
CA GLN A 70 -19.80 -6.54 -9.18
C GLN A 70 -19.24 -5.99 -7.85
N VAL A 71 -19.44 -4.71 -7.57
CA VAL A 71 -19.03 -4.08 -6.30
C VAL A 71 -19.80 -4.73 -5.15
N HIS A 72 -21.12 -4.91 -5.28
CA HIS A 72 -21.95 -5.52 -4.26
C HIS A 72 -21.43 -6.91 -3.85
N VAL A 73 -21.25 -7.80 -4.84
CA VAL A 73 -20.74 -9.16 -4.63
C VAL A 73 -19.38 -9.12 -3.92
N THR A 74 -18.50 -8.22 -4.34
CA THR A 74 -17.15 -8.14 -3.76
C THR A 74 -17.18 -7.57 -2.34
N LEU A 75 -18.03 -6.58 -2.06
CA LEU A 75 -18.20 -6.00 -0.73
C LEU A 75 -18.70 -7.04 0.26
N VAL A 76 -19.78 -7.74 -0.08
CA VAL A 76 -20.43 -8.73 0.80
C VAL A 76 -19.53 -9.93 1.06
N HIS A 77 -18.84 -10.44 0.04
CA HIS A 77 -18.12 -11.71 0.18
C HIS A 77 -16.62 -11.58 0.47
N ALA A 78 -16.00 -10.42 0.22
CA ALA A 78 -14.56 -10.26 0.37
C ALA A 78 -14.16 -9.07 1.26
N HIS A 79 -14.71 -7.88 1.03
CA HIS A 79 -14.20 -6.68 1.70
C HIS A 79 -14.79 -6.46 3.08
N VAL A 80 -16.11 -6.53 3.25
CA VAL A 80 -16.78 -6.35 4.55
C VAL A 80 -16.36 -7.43 5.55
N PRO A 81 -16.35 -8.74 5.21
CA PRO A 81 -15.88 -9.76 6.13
C PRO A 81 -14.44 -9.53 6.59
N ARG A 82 -13.53 -9.15 5.66
CA ARG A 82 -12.13 -8.86 6.03
C ARG A 82 -11.97 -7.64 6.93
N LEU A 83 -12.80 -6.61 6.75
CA LEU A 83 -12.79 -5.44 7.61
C LEU A 83 -13.36 -5.76 9.00
N ALA A 84 -14.38 -6.63 9.07
CA ALA A 84 -14.94 -7.12 10.32
C ALA A 84 -13.96 -8.02 11.08
N ASP A 85 -13.26 -8.92 10.37
CA ASP A 85 -12.19 -9.76 10.94
C ASP A 85 -11.03 -8.92 11.49
N ALA A 86 -10.76 -7.76 10.88
CA ALA A 86 -9.77 -6.80 11.35
C ALA A 86 -10.30 -5.90 12.51
N GLY A 87 -11.58 -6.02 12.88
CA GLY A 87 -12.21 -5.23 13.93
C GLY A 87 -12.44 -3.75 13.58
N LEU A 88 -12.42 -3.40 12.29
CA LEU A 88 -12.58 -2.02 11.82
C LEU A 88 -14.04 -1.65 11.56
N VAL A 89 -14.88 -2.64 11.29
CA VAL A 89 -16.31 -2.45 11.07
C VAL A 89 -17.11 -3.50 11.84
N THR A 90 -18.30 -3.10 12.28
CA THR A 90 -19.32 -4.03 12.76
C THR A 90 -20.41 -4.15 11.72
N THR A 91 -20.84 -5.38 11.45
CA THR A 91 -21.99 -5.67 10.61
C THR A 91 -23.17 -6.05 11.49
N ASP A 92 -24.33 -5.44 11.26
CA ASP A 92 -25.59 -5.92 11.81
C ASP A 92 -26.51 -6.37 10.67
N ALA A 93 -26.94 -7.63 10.75
CA ALA A 93 -27.85 -8.23 9.80
C ALA A 93 -29.26 -8.21 10.41
N ASP A 94 -30.05 -7.22 10.04
CA ASP A 94 -31.47 -7.16 10.41
C ASP A 94 -32.30 -7.71 9.24
N GLY A 95 -32.64 -8.99 9.33
CA GLY A 95 -33.36 -9.71 8.28
C GLY A 95 -32.54 -9.81 6.99
N ASP A 96 -33.04 -9.20 5.92
CA ASP A 96 -32.42 -9.20 4.58
C ASP A 96 -31.49 -7.98 4.35
N ALA A 97 -31.51 -7.01 5.27
CA ALA A 97 -30.69 -5.80 5.18
C ALA A 97 -29.43 -5.95 6.05
N THR A 98 -28.26 -5.99 5.40
CA THR A 98 -26.98 -5.87 6.09
C THR A 98 -26.60 -4.40 6.22
N THR A 99 -26.40 -3.95 7.45
CA THR A 99 -25.89 -2.62 7.76
C THR A 99 -24.46 -2.71 8.32
N VAL A 100 -23.65 -1.69 8.04
CA VAL A 100 -22.24 -1.64 8.41
C VAL A 100 -21.96 -0.30 9.08
N ALA A 101 -21.21 -0.33 10.18
CA ALA A 101 -20.74 0.87 10.88
C ALA A 101 -19.25 0.75 11.20
N PRO A 102 -18.51 1.87 11.21
CA PRO A 102 -17.14 1.89 11.70
C PRO A 102 -17.10 1.55 13.18
N THR A 103 -15.98 0.97 13.62
CA THR A 103 -15.70 0.69 15.04
C THR A 103 -14.67 1.69 15.55
N GLU A 104 -14.74 2.05 16.83
CA GLU A 104 -13.66 2.79 17.49
C GLU A 104 -12.40 1.92 17.55
N HIS A 105 -11.49 2.09 16.58
CA HIS A 105 -10.29 1.29 16.44
C HIS A 105 -9.05 2.17 16.27
N PRO A 106 -7.92 1.89 16.95
CA PRO A 106 -6.70 2.72 16.88
C PRO A 106 -6.19 3.00 15.46
N ILE A 107 -6.41 2.06 14.54
CA ILE A 107 -6.09 2.22 13.11
C ILE A 107 -6.89 3.37 12.47
N LEU A 108 -8.19 3.49 12.76
CA LEU A 108 -9.03 4.57 12.20
C LEU A 108 -8.76 5.92 12.88
N GLU A 109 -8.24 5.88 14.11
CA GLU A 109 -7.79 7.05 14.86
C GLU A 109 -6.42 7.58 14.45
N ALA A 110 -5.66 6.82 13.65
CA ALA A 110 -4.33 7.23 13.23
C ALA A 110 -4.41 8.34 12.16
N GLU A 111 -3.78 9.48 12.41
CA GLU A 111 -3.82 10.66 11.54
C GLU A 111 -3.41 10.37 10.09
N TRP A 112 -2.36 9.57 9.88
CA TRP A 112 -1.94 9.20 8.52
C TRP A 112 -2.98 8.31 7.81
N VAL A 113 -3.74 7.49 8.53
CA VAL A 113 -4.84 6.71 7.96
C VAL A 113 -5.98 7.62 7.57
N ARG A 114 -6.35 8.57 8.44
CA ARG A 114 -7.35 9.60 8.13
C ARG A 114 -6.97 10.43 6.91
N SER A 115 -5.69 10.80 6.79
CA SER A 115 -5.18 11.51 5.61
C SER A 115 -5.37 10.71 4.33
N VAL A 116 -5.10 9.40 4.34
CA VAL A 116 -5.35 8.52 3.17
C VAL A 116 -6.84 8.33 2.91
N LEU A 117 -7.69 8.28 3.94
CA LEU A 117 -9.13 8.08 3.77
C LEU A 117 -9.88 9.36 3.37
N ALA A 118 -9.34 10.54 3.69
CA ALA A 118 -9.88 11.83 3.24
C ALA A 118 -9.68 12.06 1.73
N ASP A 119 -8.69 11.40 1.14
CA ASP A 119 -8.43 11.37 -0.31
C ASP A 119 -8.08 9.95 -0.74
N PRO A 120 -9.08 9.05 -0.86
CA PRO A 120 -8.85 7.63 -1.06
C PRO A 120 -8.41 7.26 -2.48
N THR A 121 -8.56 8.19 -3.44
CA THR A 121 -8.05 8.09 -4.82
C THR A 121 -6.65 8.69 -4.95
N GLY A 122 -6.28 9.66 -4.11
CA GLY A 122 -4.98 10.32 -4.17
C GLY A 122 -4.97 11.53 -5.10
N ASP A 123 -6.11 12.17 -5.34
CA ASP A 123 -6.23 13.33 -6.26
C ASP A 123 -5.56 14.60 -5.71
N ALA A 124 -5.48 14.73 -4.38
CA ALA A 124 -4.77 15.82 -3.70
C ALA A 124 -3.25 15.55 -3.59
N PHE A 125 -2.81 14.33 -3.92
CA PHE A 125 -1.42 13.91 -3.88
C PHE A 125 -0.74 14.10 -5.26
N PRO A 126 0.56 14.48 -5.35
CA PRO A 126 1.29 14.55 -6.61
C PRO A 126 1.51 13.20 -7.33
N ALA A 127 0.75 12.16 -7.03
CA ALA A 127 0.72 10.96 -7.87
C ALA A 127 -0.69 10.37 -7.97
N ASP A 128 -0.90 9.65 -9.07
CA ASP A 128 -2.15 8.99 -9.36
C ASP A 128 -2.50 7.87 -8.38
N GLU A 129 -3.77 7.44 -8.39
CA GLU A 129 -4.25 6.34 -7.57
C GLU A 129 -3.44 5.05 -7.77
N ARG A 130 -3.01 4.78 -9.01
CA ARG A 130 -2.20 3.61 -9.34
C ARG A 130 -0.88 3.61 -8.56
N THR A 131 -0.25 4.76 -8.43
CA THR A 131 0.97 4.94 -7.64
C THR A 131 0.67 4.75 -6.17
N LEU A 132 -0.39 5.36 -5.63
CA LEU A 132 -0.80 5.17 -4.24
C LEU A 132 -1.03 3.68 -3.91
N ASN A 133 -1.73 2.95 -4.77
CA ASN A 133 -2.01 1.52 -4.63
C ASN A 133 -0.72 0.70 -4.58
N ARG A 134 0.20 0.96 -5.52
CA ARG A 134 1.51 0.30 -5.56
C ARG A 134 2.34 0.60 -4.32
N THR A 135 2.33 1.85 -3.84
CA THR A 135 3.04 2.24 -2.63
C THR A 135 2.50 1.52 -1.40
N LEU A 136 1.18 1.54 -1.18
CA LEU A 136 0.57 0.85 -0.04
C LEU A 136 0.82 -0.66 -0.09
N GLU A 137 0.65 -1.29 -1.26
CA GLU A 137 0.93 -2.71 -1.50
C GLU A 137 2.40 -3.06 -1.23
N ALA A 138 3.34 -2.23 -1.71
CA ALA A 138 4.75 -2.41 -1.43
C ALA A 138 5.03 -2.34 0.08
N LEU A 139 4.39 -1.41 0.79
CA LEU A 139 4.64 -1.20 2.21
C LEU A 139 3.96 -2.21 3.13
N ARG A 140 2.97 -3.00 2.69
CA ARG A 140 2.34 -4.08 3.49
C ARG A 140 3.36 -4.99 4.16
N ASN A 141 4.43 -5.35 3.44
CA ASN A 141 5.45 -6.24 3.98
C ASN A 141 6.41 -5.50 4.93
N PRO A 142 6.52 -5.92 6.21
CA PRO A 142 7.42 -5.29 7.19
C PRO A 142 8.88 -5.26 6.73
N ARG A 143 9.35 -6.32 6.05
CA ARG A 143 10.72 -6.41 5.55
C ARG A 143 11.03 -5.33 4.52
N ARG A 144 10.06 -4.97 3.67
CA ARG A 144 10.21 -3.87 2.69
C ARG A 144 10.33 -2.51 3.39
N ARG A 145 9.58 -2.28 4.47
CA ARG A 145 9.73 -1.07 5.31
C ARG A 145 11.11 -1.02 5.97
N THR A 146 11.61 -2.15 6.46
CA THR A 146 12.97 -2.29 7.01
C THR A 146 14.05 -1.98 5.97
N VAL A 147 13.88 -2.46 4.73
CA VAL A 147 14.76 -2.13 3.61
C VAL A 147 14.81 -0.62 3.37
N CYS A 148 13.65 0.06 3.27
CA CYS A 148 13.60 1.51 3.13
C CYS A 148 14.33 2.23 4.28
N LYS A 149 14.13 1.78 5.53
CA LYS A 149 14.84 2.32 6.71
C LYS A 149 16.36 2.10 6.63
N ALA A 150 16.81 0.95 6.14
CA ALA A 150 18.22 0.64 5.98
C ALA A 150 18.87 1.52 4.90
N LEU A 151 18.23 1.66 3.74
CA LEU A 151 18.68 2.52 2.65
C LEU A 151 18.68 4.01 3.06
N ALA A 152 17.68 4.46 3.81
CA ALA A 152 17.61 5.83 4.32
C ALA A 152 18.78 6.22 5.25
N ARG A 153 19.46 5.25 5.86
CA ARG A 153 20.64 5.46 6.72
C ARG A 153 21.95 5.53 5.94
N ARG A 154 21.97 5.09 4.67
CA ARG A 154 23.15 5.09 3.79
C ARG A 154 23.03 6.19 2.75
N ARG A 155 24.15 6.78 2.34
CA ARG A 155 24.18 7.78 1.27
C ARG A 155 24.50 7.06 -0.04
N GLY A 156 23.71 7.33 -1.08
CA GLY A 156 23.88 6.71 -2.40
C GLY A 156 23.46 5.24 -2.47
N ALA A 157 23.90 4.61 -3.55
CA ALA A 157 23.67 3.20 -3.83
C ALA A 157 24.40 2.30 -2.81
N VAL A 158 23.76 1.19 -2.45
CA VAL A 158 24.25 0.19 -1.50
C VAL A 158 24.22 -1.17 -2.18
N SER A 159 25.28 -1.96 -2.00
CA SER A 159 25.30 -3.33 -2.52
C SER A 159 24.18 -4.17 -1.88
N VAL A 160 23.54 -5.05 -2.66
CA VAL A 160 22.47 -5.90 -2.14
C VAL A 160 22.97 -6.84 -1.03
N ALA A 161 24.23 -7.26 -1.08
CA ALA A 161 24.85 -8.08 -0.03
C ALA A 161 24.94 -7.33 1.32
N ASP A 162 25.42 -6.07 1.30
CA ASP A 162 25.50 -5.24 2.51
C ASP A 162 24.12 -4.90 3.07
N LEU A 163 23.15 -4.69 2.17
CA LEU A 163 21.76 -4.48 2.53
C LEU A 163 21.16 -5.74 3.18
N ALA A 164 21.43 -6.92 2.63
CA ALA A 164 20.98 -8.20 3.16
C ALA A 164 21.52 -8.44 4.58
N ALA A 165 22.82 -8.21 4.81
CA ALA A 165 23.44 -8.31 6.12
C ALA A 165 22.79 -7.34 7.13
N THR A 166 22.54 -6.10 6.71
CA THR A 166 21.89 -5.07 7.55
C THR A 166 20.45 -5.46 7.92
N VAL A 167 19.68 -5.97 6.96
CA VAL A 167 18.28 -6.39 7.17
C VAL A 167 18.21 -7.66 8.01
N ALA A 168 19.13 -8.61 7.82
CA ALA A 168 19.22 -9.82 8.62
C ALA A 168 19.49 -9.49 10.10
N ALA A 169 20.45 -8.58 10.37
CA ALA A 169 20.75 -8.13 11.73
C ALA A 169 19.54 -7.45 12.42
N GLN A 170 18.80 -6.60 11.68
CA GLN A 170 17.61 -5.93 12.23
C GLN A 170 16.44 -6.91 12.48
N SER A 171 16.32 -7.96 11.67
CA SER A 171 15.26 -8.96 11.83
C SER A 171 15.48 -9.86 13.06
N ALA A 172 16.74 -10.06 13.47
CA ALA A 172 17.09 -10.82 14.68
C ALA A 172 16.78 -10.04 15.97
N ASP A 173 16.84 -8.70 15.92
CA ASP A 173 16.59 -7.81 17.05
C ASP A 173 15.07 -7.65 17.34
N ASP A 174 14.22 -7.74 16.32
CA ASP A 174 12.74 -7.69 16.41
C ASP A 174 12.10 -8.99 16.96
N GLY A 175 12.87 -9.84 17.66
CA GLY A 175 12.36 -11.03 18.36
C GLY A 175 11.97 -12.21 17.46
N THR A 176 12.11 -12.08 16.13
CA THR A 176 12.08 -13.23 15.23
C THR A 176 13.40 -13.97 15.41
N ARG A 177 13.41 -14.96 16.31
CA ARG A 177 14.54 -15.87 16.51
C ARG A 177 14.84 -16.61 15.20
N VAL A 178 15.67 -16.01 14.35
CA VAL A 178 16.43 -16.75 13.35
C VAL A 178 17.48 -17.50 14.14
N ILE A 179 17.14 -18.72 14.51
CA ILE A 179 18.08 -19.69 15.03
C ILE A 179 19.10 -19.87 13.91
N ASP A 180 20.33 -19.51 14.21
CA ASP A 180 21.51 -19.51 13.34
C ASP A 180 21.65 -18.26 12.44
N ALA A 181 22.27 -17.21 12.99
CA ALA A 181 22.84 -16.09 12.23
C ALA A 181 24.10 -16.56 11.48
N THR A 182 23.95 -17.56 10.61
CA THR A 182 24.99 -18.05 9.70
C THR A 182 24.94 -17.26 8.40
N GLU A 183 26.05 -17.29 7.66
CA GLU A 183 26.16 -16.83 6.26
C GLU A 183 24.95 -17.26 5.40
N SER A 184 24.41 -18.47 5.65
CA SER A 184 23.19 -19.02 5.07
C SER A 184 21.95 -18.14 5.22
N ALA A 185 21.76 -17.48 6.38
CA ALA A 185 20.62 -16.57 6.60
C ALA A 185 20.76 -15.30 5.76
N SER A 186 21.97 -14.77 5.62
CA SER A 186 22.23 -13.59 4.79
C SER A 186 22.00 -13.90 3.31
N VAL A 187 22.42 -15.07 2.84
CA VAL A 187 22.17 -15.54 1.46
C VAL A 187 20.67 -15.69 1.18
N ALA A 188 19.90 -16.23 2.14
CA ALA A 188 18.44 -16.34 1.99
C ALA A 188 17.76 -14.97 1.95
N VAL A 189 18.20 -14.02 2.78
CA VAL A 189 17.70 -12.64 2.76
C VAL A 189 18.06 -11.96 1.45
N GLU A 190 19.30 -12.10 0.99
CA GLU A 190 19.77 -11.56 -0.29
C GLU A 190 18.93 -12.07 -1.46
N ALA A 191 18.68 -13.38 -1.55
CA ALA A 191 17.82 -13.94 -2.60
C ALA A 191 16.40 -13.34 -2.56
N SER A 192 15.82 -13.20 -1.36
CA SER A 192 14.51 -12.58 -1.18
C SER A 192 14.52 -11.08 -1.56
N LEU A 193 15.61 -10.35 -1.26
CA LEU A 193 15.76 -8.96 -1.68
C LEU A 193 15.76 -8.82 -3.21
N VAL A 194 16.60 -9.61 -3.88
CA VAL A 194 16.75 -9.59 -5.35
C VAL A 194 15.47 -9.96 -6.06
N HIS A 195 14.79 -11.02 -5.63
CA HIS A 195 13.68 -11.60 -6.40
C HIS A 195 12.31 -11.06 -6.00
N GLN A 196 12.16 -10.46 -4.82
CA GLN A 196 10.83 -10.11 -4.30
C GLN A 196 10.71 -8.69 -3.75
N HIS A 197 11.69 -8.23 -2.96
CA HIS A 197 11.53 -6.97 -2.24
C HIS A 197 11.98 -5.76 -3.05
N LEU A 198 13.18 -5.78 -3.62
CA LEU A 198 13.72 -4.68 -4.42
C LEU A 198 12.92 -4.46 -5.72
N PRO A 199 12.53 -5.50 -6.48
CA PRO A 199 11.69 -5.30 -7.66
C PRO A 199 10.33 -4.68 -7.32
N ALA A 200 9.69 -5.11 -6.23
CA ALA A 200 8.40 -4.56 -5.83
C ALA A 200 8.50 -3.12 -5.31
N LEU A 201 9.58 -2.80 -4.59
CA LEU A 201 9.83 -1.43 -4.13
C LEU A 201 10.19 -0.49 -5.29
N SER A 202 10.91 -0.99 -6.29
CA SER A 202 11.21 -0.25 -7.51
C SER A 202 9.97 -0.04 -8.37
N ALA A 203 9.11 -1.04 -8.52
CA ALA A 203 7.82 -0.91 -9.21
C ALA A 203 6.89 0.12 -8.55
N ALA A 204 7.04 0.34 -7.24
CA ALA A 204 6.35 1.38 -6.49
C ALA A 204 7.05 2.76 -6.53
N GLY A 205 8.21 2.87 -7.16
CA GLY A 205 8.98 4.11 -7.31
C GLY A 205 9.70 4.56 -6.03
N LEU A 206 9.73 3.76 -4.97
CA LEU A 206 10.35 4.14 -3.69
C LEU A 206 11.88 3.96 -3.69
N VAL A 207 12.38 3.08 -4.57
CA VAL A 207 13.77 2.61 -4.57
C VAL A 207 14.22 2.46 -6.02
N GLU A 208 15.43 2.90 -6.33
CA GLU A 208 16.13 2.58 -7.57
C GLU A 208 16.90 1.29 -7.36
N TYR A 209 16.64 0.29 -8.20
CA TYR A 209 17.29 -1.01 -8.11
C TYR A 209 17.94 -1.37 -9.44
N ASP A 210 19.26 -1.54 -9.41
CA ASP A 210 20.04 -2.07 -10.53
C ASP A 210 20.31 -3.57 -10.28
N ALA A 211 19.66 -4.42 -11.08
CA ALA A 211 19.81 -5.86 -10.98
C ALA A 211 21.15 -6.36 -11.53
N GLU A 212 21.77 -5.64 -12.48
CA GLU A 212 23.06 -5.99 -13.07
C GLU A 212 24.20 -5.63 -12.11
N ALA A 213 24.21 -4.40 -11.60
CA ALA A 213 25.18 -3.95 -10.61
C ALA A 213 24.93 -4.54 -9.21
N ARG A 214 23.73 -5.08 -8.96
CA ARG A 214 23.26 -5.52 -7.63
C ARG A 214 23.38 -4.41 -6.60
N GLU A 215 22.87 -3.25 -6.97
CA GLU A 215 22.88 -2.06 -6.14
C GLU A 215 21.47 -1.51 -5.98
N ALA A 216 21.18 -0.97 -4.79
CA ALA A 216 19.91 -0.31 -4.51
C ALA A 216 20.13 1.04 -3.83
N ALA A 217 19.39 2.05 -4.28
CA ALA A 217 19.39 3.39 -3.70
C ALA A 217 17.95 3.82 -3.42
N LEU A 218 17.75 4.68 -2.41
CA LEU A 218 16.44 5.28 -2.17
C LEU A 218 16.15 6.30 -3.27
N ALA A 219 14.99 6.23 -3.92
CA ALA A 219 14.58 7.20 -4.94
C ALA A 219 14.15 8.50 -4.25
N THR A 220 15.07 9.43 -3.99
CA THR A 220 14.79 10.61 -3.14
C THR A 220 13.85 11.61 -3.78
N ASP A 221 13.75 11.61 -5.11
CA ASP A 221 12.96 12.57 -5.88
C ASP A 221 11.52 12.09 -6.13
N ALA A 222 11.19 10.90 -5.62
CA ALA A 222 9.89 10.29 -5.83
C ALA A 222 8.80 11.09 -5.08
N PRO A 223 7.66 11.42 -5.72
CA PRO A 223 6.65 12.32 -5.15
C PRO A 223 6.04 11.80 -3.85
N GLN A 224 6.10 10.47 -3.60
CA GLN A 224 5.54 9.84 -2.40
C GLN A 224 6.22 10.31 -1.12
N TRP A 225 7.48 10.74 -1.16
CA TRP A 225 8.18 11.29 0.00
C TRP A 225 7.66 12.65 0.46
N GLN A 226 6.88 13.32 -0.38
CA GLN A 226 6.21 14.57 -0.07
C GLN A 226 4.82 14.34 0.53
N ALA A 227 4.27 13.12 0.44
CA ALA A 227 2.98 12.81 1.01
C ALA A 227 2.97 12.93 2.53
N ASP A 228 1.95 13.61 3.07
CA ASP A 228 1.79 13.79 4.51
C ASP A 228 1.58 12.45 5.22
N TRP A 229 0.73 11.58 4.67
CA TRP A 229 0.50 10.25 5.24
C TRP A 229 1.77 9.38 5.31
N LEU A 230 2.72 9.54 4.38
CA LEU A 230 3.98 8.80 4.43
C LEU A 230 4.93 9.38 5.48
N THR A 231 4.86 10.70 5.67
CA THR A 231 5.68 11.49 6.60
C THR A 231 5.23 11.34 8.05
N ASP A 232 3.93 11.16 8.27
CA ASP A 232 3.34 10.96 9.60
C ASP A 232 3.05 9.49 9.91
N GLY A 233 3.26 8.60 8.92
CA GLY A 233 2.88 7.20 8.99
C GLY A 233 4.04 6.22 8.83
N PRO A 234 3.92 5.21 7.94
CA PRO A 234 4.72 3.98 7.97
C PRO A 234 6.22 4.19 7.74
N LEU A 235 6.60 5.29 7.09
CA LEU A 235 7.98 5.61 6.75
C LEU A 235 8.40 7.02 7.23
N ALA A 236 7.75 7.55 8.28
CA ALA A 236 8.02 8.87 8.82
C ALA A 236 9.53 9.19 9.00
N ALA A 237 10.25 8.28 9.66
CA ALA A 237 11.69 8.44 9.88
C ALA A 237 12.51 8.47 8.58
N VAL A 238 12.05 7.79 7.54
CA VAL A 238 12.70 7.79 6.21
C VAL A 238 12.38 9.09 5.47
N ALA A 239 11.11 9.50 5.44
CA ALA A 239 10.67 10.73 4.78
C ALA A 239 11.43 11.96 5.31
N VAL A 240 11.61 12.06 6.63
CA VAL A 240 12.41 13.13 7.25
C VAL A 240 13.87 13.11 6.78
N LEU A 241 14.47 11.91 6.63
CA LEU A 241 15.84 11.78 6.14
C LEU A 241 15.97 12.13 4.65
N VAL A 242 14.96 11.78 3.83
CA VAL A 242 14.90 12.13 2.41
C VAL A 242 14.80 13.64 2.24
N ARG A 243 13.83 14.30 2.88
CA ARG A 243 13.66 15.76 2.81
C ARG A 243 14.92 16.51 3.20
N ARG A 244 15.58 16.10 4.30
CA ARG A 244 16.87 16.66 4.73
C ARG A 244 18.02 16.50 3.73
N ARG A 245 17.97 15.50 2.84
CA ARG A 245 18.97 15.32 1.77
C ARG A 245 18.65 16.25 0.61
N SER A 246 17.40 16.23 0.15
CA SER A 246 16.91 17.12 -0.91
C SER A 246 17.20 18.59 -0.60
N ASP A 247 16.98 19.03 0.65
CA ASP A 247 17.28 20.41 1.08
C ASP A 247 18.78 20.76 0.99
N ARG A 248 19.68 19.80 1.26
CA ARG A 248 21.13 20.03 1.18
C ARG A 248 21.63 20.03 -0.26
N ASP A 249 21.11 19.13 -1.08
CA ASP A 249 21.50 19.02 -2.48
C ASP A 249 21.02 20.28 -3.24
N GLY A 250 19.83 20.79 -2.92
CA GLY A 250 19.34 22.08 -3.41
C GLY A 250 20.19 23.29 -2.94
N ALA A 251 20.68 23.29 -1.69
CA ALA A 251 21.57 24.35 -1.18
C ALA A 251 22.97 24.33 -1.84
N ALA A 252 23.48 23.15 -2.19
CA ALA A 252 24.75 23.01 -2.90
C ALA A 252 24.66 23.50 -4.35
N ASP A 253 23.50 23.33 -4.99
CA ASP A 253 23.25 23.82 -6.35
C ASP A 253 22.98 25.33 -6.38
N GLY A 254 22.28 25.86 -5.36
CA GLY A 254 21.99 27.30 -5.21
C GLY A 254 23.22 28.19 -4.91
N THR A 255 24.36 27.63 -4.53
CA THR A 255 25.58 28.40 -4.20
C THR A 255 26.50 28.60 -5.42
N ARG A 256 26.14 28.10 -6.62
CA ARG A 256 26.95 28.26 -7.85
C ARG A 256 26.53 29.38 -8.79
N VAL A 257 25.50 30.17 -8.45
CA VAL A 257 25.07 31.30 -9.28
C VAL A 257 25.40 32.63 -8.61
N SER A 258 26.29 33.38 -9.28
CA SER A 258 26.64 34.79 -9.08
C SER A 258 27.69 35.11 -8.01
N ASP A 259 28.95 34.86 -8.36
CA ASP A 259 29.98 35.87 -8.14
C ASP A 259 30.97 35.84 -9.33
N ARG A 260 30.52 36.42 -10.44
CA ARG A 260 31.43 36.83 -11.52
C ARG A 260 31.48 38.35 -11.49
N PRO A 261 32.61 38.98 -11.13
CA PRO A 261 32.71 40.43 -11.17
C PRO A 261 32.61 40.86 -12.64
N THR A 262 31.65 41.73 -12.89
CA THR A 262 31.48 42.49 -14.13
C THR A 262 32.76 43.30 -14.38
N ALA A 263 33.67 42.72 -15.16
CA ALA A 263 34.76 43.46 -15.78
C ALA A 263 34.19 44.21 -16.99
N ASP A 264 33.98 45.49 -16.75
CA ASP A 264 34.30 46.65 -17.58
C ASP A 264 34.07 46.57 -19.11
N ALA A 265 33.41 47.62 -19.57
CA ALA A 265 33.01 47.84 -20.95
C ALA A 265 34.20 48.22 -21.83
N THR A 266 34.21 47.75 -23.08
CA THR A 266 34.76 48.51 -24.21
C THR A 266 33.98 48.14 -25.46
N PRO A 267 33.38 49.10 -26.19
CA PRO A 267 32.73 48.85 -27.47
C PRO A 267 33.68 49.19 -28.64
N ALA A 268 33.75 48.27 -29.60
CA ALA A 268 34.26 48.41 -30.97
C ALA A 268 33.99 47.04 -31.63
N ASP A 269 33.55 46.86 -32.87
CA ASP A 269 33.22 47.74 -33.98
C ASP A 269 32.39 46.88 -34.95
N GLU A 270 31.65 47.52 -35.85
CA GLU A 270 30.79 46.89 -36.86
C GLU A 270 31.58 46.06 -37.90
N GLN A 271 31.03 44.91 -38.33
CA GLN A 271 31.00 44.52 -39.76
C GLN A 271 30.11 43.31 -40.07
N THR A 272 28.96 43.62 -40.68
CA THR A 272 28.36 43.08 -41.93
C THR A 272 28.33 41.58 -42.27
N ALA A 273 27.10 41.16 -42.61
CA ALA A 273 26.66 40.22 -43.67
C ALA A 273 26.83 38.71 -43.39
N SER A 274 25.88 37.80 -43.67
CA SER A 274 24.80 37.79 -44.67
C SER A 274 23.64 36.87 -44.25
N GLU A 275 22.43 37.25 -44.67
CA GLU A 275 21.26 36.38 -44.86
C GLU A 275 21.56 35.34 -45.97
N THR A 276 21.10 34.09 -45.94
CA THR A 276 19.76 33.65 -46.40
C THR A 276 19.63 32.11 -46.35
N PRO A 277 18.42 31.54 -46.49
CA PRO A 277 18.00 30.22 -46.00
C PRO A 277 17.83 29.14 -47.09
N LEU A 278 17.62 27.89 -46.66
CA LEU A 278 16.99 26.79 -47.41
C LEU A 278 16.55 25.73 -46.38
N GLU A 279 15.28 25.56 -46.04
CA GLU A 279 14.12 25.02 -46.78
C GLU A 279 14.16 23.49 -47.05
N THR A 280 13.05 22.86 -46.65
CA THR A 280 12.39 21.63 -47.16
C THR A 280 12.95 20.23 -46.90
N ALA A 281 12.08 19.40 -46.29
CA ALA A 281 11.43 18.20 -46.86
C ALA A 281 11.37 17.06 -45.81
N THR A 282 10.22 16.67 -45.23
CA THR A 282 9.03 15.93 -45.73
C THR A 282 8.93 14.54 -45.08
N ALA A 283 7.77 14.30 -44.45
CA ALA A 283 6.92 13.09 -44.47
C ALA A 283 7.43 11.72 -43.96
N SER A 284 6.64 11.10 -43.08
CA SER A 284 5.87 9.84 -43.29
C SER A 284 5.62 9.16 -41.92
N THR A 285 4.40 9.17 -41.36
CA THR A 285 3.30 8.19 -41.53
C THR A 285 3.60 6.77 -41.03
N ALA A 286 3.01 6.41 -39.88
CA ALA A 286 2.39 5.12 -39.49
C ALA A 286 2.16 5.23 -37.95
N GLY A 287 1.02 4.88 -37.33
CA GLY A 287 0.02 3.87 -37.65
C GLY A 287 0.01 2.83 -36.52
N SER A 288 -1.17 2.62 -35.91
CA SER A 288 -1.55 1.56 -34.94
C SER A 288 -1.19 1.83 -33.46
N SER A 289 -2.17 2.00 -32.56
CA SER A 289 -3.23 1.08 -32.11
C SER A 289 -2.70 -0.08 -31.26
N ALA A 290 -2.84 0.02 -29.94
CA ALA A 290 -3.17 -1.09 -29.06
C ALA A 290 -3.55 -0.55 -27.67
N THR A 291 -4.85 -0.44 -27.45
CA THR A 291 -5.51 -0.57 -26.15
C THR A 291 -5.03 -1.87 -25.51
N ASN A 292 -4.36 -1.83 -24.35
CA ASN A 292 -4.21 -3.01 -23.52
C ASN A 292 -4.93 -2.78 -22.20
N ASP A 293 -6.17 -3.25 -22.23
CA ASP A 293 -7.09 -3.45 -21.12
C ASP A 293 -6.52 -4.56 -20.22
N ASP A 294 -5.72 -4.19 -19.21
CA ASP A 294 -5.24 -5.13 -18.19
C ASP A 294 -6.32 -5.30 -17.11
N ARG A 295 -7.41 -5.96 -17.51
CA ARG A 295 -8.44 -6.50 -16.63
C ARG A 295 -8.16 -7.98 -16.33
N LEU A 296 -8.08 -8.28 -15.03
CA LEU A 296 -8.39 -9.56 -14.38
C LEU A 296 -7.39 -10.72 -14.56
N LEU A 297 -6.45 -10.84 -13.62
CA LEU A 297 -5.84 -12.11 -13.22
C LEU A 297 -5.74 -12.20 -11.68
N TRP A 298 -6.87 -12.45 -11.02
CA TRP A 298 -6.85 -13.03 -9.68
C TRP A 298 -7.32 -14.49 -9.79
N THR A 299 -6.34 -15.38 -9.79
CA THR A 299 -6.57 -16.82 -9.81
C THR A 299 -7.11 -17.24 -8.44
N LEU A 300 -8.36 -17.72 -8.42
CA LEU A 300 -8.98 -18.40 -7.28
C LEU A 300 -8.12 -19.60 -6.84
N ALA A 301 -7.30 -19.41 -5.80
CA ALA A 301 -6.66 -20.49 -5.09
C ALA A 301 -7.72 -21.20 -4.23
N ARG A 302 -8.31 -22.25 -4.80
CA ARG A 302 -9.18 -23.23 -4.16
C ARG A 302 -8.38 -23.97 -3.07
N PRO A 303 -8.82 -24.01 -1.79
CA PRO A 303 -8.18 -24.84 -0.79
C PRO A 303 -8.47 -26.33 -1.07
N PRO A 304 -7.52 -27.25 -0.85
CA PRO A 304 -7.76 -28.68 -1.03
C PRO A 304 -8.65 -29.21 0.11
N ALA A 305 -9.59 -30.07 -0.27
CA ALA A 305 -10.46 -30.80 0.64
C ALA A 305 -9.63 -31.69 1.59
N GLY A 306 -9.57 -31.29 2.87
CA GLY A 306 -9.02 -32.07 3.97
C GLY A 306 -10.10 -32.95 4.60
N ARG A 307 -9.84 -34.25 4.64
CA ARG A 307 -10.76 -35.33 5.01
C ARG A 307 -11.31 -35.22 6.44
N SER A 308 -12.60 -35.47 6.56
CA SER A 308 -13.31 -35.75 7.81
C SER A 308 -12.72 -36.98 8.51
N SER A 309 -12.07 -36.78 9.66
CA SER A 309 -11.80 -37.86 10.61
C SER A 309 -12.88 -37.85 11.69
N SER A 310 -13.81 -38.78 11.51
CA SER A 310 -14.83 -39.18 12.46
C SER A 310 -14.19 -39.59 13.78
N ARG A 311 -14.42 -38.83 14.86
CA ARG A 311 -14.17 -39.29 16.22
C ARG A 311 -15.50 -39.41 16.94
N SER A 312 -16.08 -40.61 16.85
CA SER A 312 -17.27 -41.02 17.58
C SER A 312 -16.98 -41.00 19.09
N VAL A 313 -17.77 -40.22 19.82
CA VAL A 313 -17.90 -40.27 21.27
C VAL A 313 -18.91 -41.38 21.60
N PRO A 314 -18.60 -42.38 22.45
CA PRO A 314 -19.60 -43.33 22.90
C PRO A 314 -20.37 -42.76 24.11
N THR A 315 -21.66 -42.51 23.94
CA THR A 315 -22.61 -42.29 25.02
C THR A 315 -23.14 -43.62 25.55
N ALA A 316 -23.34 -43.64 26.87
CA ALA A 316 -23.75 -44.77 27.70
C ALA A 316 -25.03 -45.52 27.22
N SER A 317 -25.05 -46.83 27.45
CA SER A 317 -26.28 -47.62 27.51
C SER A 317 -26.20 -48.61 28.68
N THR A 318 -26.94 -48.25 29.72
CA THR A 318 -27.85 -49.06 30.54
C THR A 318 -27.77 -50.58 30.36
N ASN A 319 -27.31 -51.27 31.40
CA ASN A 319 -27.66 -52.68 31.66
C ASN A 319 -28.49 -52.74 32.95
N SER A 320 -29.81 -52.90 32.79
CA SER A 320 -30.69 -53.49 33.80
C SER A 320 -31.03 -54.89 33.32
N SER A 321 -30.67 -55.89 34.12
CA SER A 321 -31.20 -57.25 34.02
C SER A 321 -31.60 -57.65 35.42
N VAL A 322 -32.92 -57.76 35.62
CA VAL A 322 -33.58 -58.30 36.80
C VAL A 322 -34.26 -59.61 36.37
N THR A 323 -34.10 -60.63 37.22
CA THR A 323 -34.94 -61.82 37.57
C THR A 323 -34.02 -63.04 37.71
N GLU A 324 -33.63 -63.43 38.93
CA GLU A 324 -34.33 -64.41 39.80
C GLU A 324 -34.63 -65.76 39.11
N ARG A 325 -33.97 -66.85 39.57
CA ARG A 325 -34.66 -68.01 40.17
C ARG A 325 -33.67 -69.03 40.77
N GLU A 326 -33.99 -69.44 42.00
CA GLU A 326 -33.55 -70.68 42.65
C GLU A 326 -33.90 -71.92 41.83
N GLU A 327 -33.05 -72.95 41.85
CA GLU A 327 -33.47 -74.32 42.18
C GLU A 327 -32.24 -75.24 42.42
N ARG A 328 -32.17 -75.74 43.67
CA ARG A 328 -31.61 -77.01 44.18
C ARG A 328 -30.15 -77.40 43.90
#